data_AF-A0A9D9J402-F1
#
_entry.id   AF-A0A9D9J402-F1
#
_cell.length_a   1.000
_cell.length_b   1.000
_cell.length_c   1.000
_cell.angle_alpha   90.00
_cell.angle_beta   90.00
_cell.angle_gamma   90.00
#
_symmetry.space_group_name_H-M   'P 1'
#
loop_
_entity.id
_entity.type
_entity.pdbx_description
1 polymer ?
#
loop_
_entity_poly.entity_id
_entity_poly.type
_entity_poly.pdbx_seq_one_letter_code
_entity_poly.pdbx_strand_id
1 'polypeptide(L)'
;MDLFMEMLKTDSTSSRERGFSEFLKKRLPDGRCTVESFEVGDGTENLLFSWGKPEIFFCTHLDTVPPYFPPVHSGGVMRGRGACDAKGQIFSMYNACLALADEGQEGFALLLLAGEETGSFGAKNFRTVHPGGKYVIVGEPTDNCMVSASKGTKSYRVTIKGKSSHSGYPEYGLSAVELFVDFVNRLRLADLPSDPELGKTTYNIGMLESANPQNVLSESLSFRLYFRTTFASDGVVQSLMERLGDNSYIEIEPFGGDTPSRYVTLDGFDTKTVAFGSDAPQLTNFENRILCGPGSILAAHTLSEYVLMEDIEKATDNYVKMFRILKTGKRS
;
A
#
# COMPACT_ATOMS: atom_id res chain seq x y z
N MET A 1 21.90 13.40 6.31
CA MET A 1 22.13 12.07 6.91
C MET A 1 21.58 12.00 8.33
N ASP A 2 21.96 12.92 9.24
CA ASP A 2 21.50 12.89 10.64
C ASP A 2 19.98 12.88 10.79
N LEU A 3 19.28 13.75 10.06
CA LEU A 3 17.80 13.76 10.05
C LEU A 3 17.21 12.40 9.65
N PHE A 4 17.76 11.75 8.62
CA PHE A 4 17.24 10.46 8.15
C PHE A 4 17.46 9.35 9.20
N MET A 5 18.62 9.35 9.86
CA MET A 5 18.89 8.45 10.98
C MET A 5 17.96 8.70 12.17
N GLU A 6 17.64 9.95 12.49
CA GLU A 6 16.66 10.30 13.53
C GLU A 6 15.26 9.82 13.17
N MET A 7 14.82 10.04 11.92
CA MET A 7 13.52 9.56 11.43
C MET A 7 13.41 8.03 11.59
N LEU A 8 14.45 7.29 11.18
CA LEU A 8 14.47 5.84 11.26
C LEU A 8 14.56 5.31 12.69
N LYS A 9 15.16 6.05 13.63
CA LYS A 9 15.21 5.66 15.05
C LYS A 9 13.87 5.79 15.77
N THR A 10 12.95 6.61 15.24
CA THR A 10 11.62 6.79 15.82
C THR A 10 10.73 5.64 15.38
N ASP A 11 10.33 4.74 16.29
CA ASP A 11 9.37 3.68 15.95
C ASP A 11 8.04 4.31 15.53
N SER A 12 7.61 3.98 14.31
CA SER A 12 6.33 4.39 13.73
C SER A 12 5.58 3.19 13.18
N THR A 13 5.71 2.03 13.83
CA THR A 13 4.88 0.87 13.48
C THR A 13 3.40 1.27 13.52
N SER A 14 2.57 0.83 12.56
CA SER A 14 1.16 1.25 12.45
C SER A 14 0.43 1.22 13.79
N SER A 15 -0.41 2.24 14.04
CA SER A 15 -1.02 2.66 15.31
C SER A 15 -0.10 3.37 16.33
N ARG A 16 1.19 3.57 16.03
CA ARG A 16 2.17 4.24 16.91
C ARG A 16 2.87 5.44 16.28
N GLU A 17 2.49 5.80 15.06
CA GLU A 17 3.11 6.83 14.24
C GLU A 17 2.90 8.27 14.75
N ARG A 18 2.05 8.50 15.76
CA ARG A 18 1.85 9.82 16.38
C ARG A 18 3.15 10.44 16.90
N GLY A 19 4.01 9.67 17.55
CA GLY A 19 5.28 10.19 18.03
C GLY A 19 6.19 10.63 16.88
N PHE A 20 6.09 9.95 15.73
CA PHE A 20 6.84 10.31 14.53
C PHE A 20 6.25 11.54 13.82
N SER A 21 4.93 11.66 13.73
CA SER A 21 4.29 12.87 13.19
C SER A 21 4.64 14.11 14.03
N GLU A 22 4.60 14.02 15.36
CA GLU A 22 5.02 15.10 16.26
C GLU A 22 6.50 15.49 16.09
N PHE A 23 7.37 14.49 15.93
CA PHE A 23 8.78 14.71 15.60
C PHE A 23 8.93 15.50 14.29
N LEU A 24 8.25 15.09 13.22
CA LEU A 24 8.34 15.75 11.90
C LEU A 24 7.76 17.16 11.92
N LYS A 25 6.61 17.38 12.58
CA LYS A 25 6.02 18.72 12.79
C LYS A 25 7.00 19.71 13.38
N LYS A 26 7.85 19.25 14.29
CA LYS A 26 8.88 20.09 14.93
C LYS A 26 10.12 20.26 14.06
N ARG A 27 10.52 19.22 13.31
CA ARG A 27 11.85 19.12 12.72
C ARG A 27 11.94 19.55 11.25
N LEU A 28 10.87 19.35 10.48
CA LEU A 28 10.82 19.63 9.04
C LEU A 28 10.52 21.10 8.66
N PRO A 29 9.85 21.93 9.48
CA PRO A 29 9.62 23.32 9.07
C PRO A 29 10.94 24.07 8.85
N ASP A 30 11.07 24.71 7.69
CA ASP A 30 12.26 25.48 7.30
C ASP A 30 12.04 27.01 7.38
N GLY A 31 10.88 27.43 7.89
CA GLY A 31 10.45 28.82 7.98
C GLY A 31 9.76 29.35 6.71
N ARG A 32 9.72 28.58 5.62
CA ARG A 32 9.04 28.95 4.36
C ARG A 32 7.72 28.21 4.14
N CYS A 33 7.53 27.05 4.79
CA CYS A 33 6.28 26.30 4.73
C CYS A 33 5.29 26.64 5.86
N THR A 34 3.99 26.53 5.58
CA THR A 34 2.96 26.36 6.61
C THR A 34 2.80 24.88 6.96
N VAL A 35 2.36 24.58 8.19
CA VAL A 35 2.14 23.21 8.66
C VAL A 35 0.70 23.07 9.13
N GLU A 36 0.01 22.06 8.60
CA GLU A 36 -1.34 21.68 9.01
C GLU A 36 -1.36 20.22 9.45
N SER A 37 -2.30 19.88 10.34
CA SER A 37 -2.47 18.53 10.86
C SER A 37 -3.94 18.15 10.82
N PHE A 38 -4.21 16.91 10.41
CA PHE A 38 -5.57 16.40 10.23
C PHE A 38 -5.73 15.12 11.05
N GLU A 39 -6.57 15.17 12.08
CA GLU A 39 -6.88 14.01 12.91
C GLU A 39 -7.62 12.94 12.09
N VAL A 40 -7.11 11.70 12.13
CA VAL A 40 -7.69 10.55 11.40
C VAL A 40 -8.85 9.94 12.19
N GLY A 41 -8.81 10.02 13.52
CA GLY A 41 -9.87 9.55 14.42
C GLY A 41 -9.54 8.26 15.20
N ASP A 42 -8.35 7.70 14.99
CA ASP A 42 -7.83 6.49 15.66
C ASP A 42 -6.62 6.79 16.57
N GLY A 43 -6.37 8.07 16.84
CA GLY A 43 -5.19 8.54 17.58
C GLY A 43 -4.00 8.87 16.69
N THR A 44 -4.10 8.70 15.37
CA THR A 44 -3.09 9.13 14.39
C THR A 44 -3.49 10.43 13.66
N GLU A 45 -2.56 11.06 12.95
CA GLU A 45 -2.81 12.28 12.16
C GLU A 45 -2.07 12.26 10.83
N ASN A 46 -2.65 12.94 9.84
CA ASN A 46 -1.96 13.33 8.62
C ASN A 46 -1.26 14.68 8.83
N LEU A 47 -0.16 14.91 8.11
CA LEU A 47 0.56 16.19 8.10
C LEU A 47 0.63 16.77 6.69
N LEU A 48 0.48 18.09 6.58
CA LEU A 48 0.66 18.82 5.33
C LEU A 48 1.62 20.00 5.54
N PHE A 49 2.73 19.99 4.81
CA PHE A 49 3.70 21.08 4.76
C PHE A 49 3.57 21.78 3.41
N SER A 50 3.14 23.04 3.38
CA SER A 50 2.80 23.75 2.13
C SER A 50 3.71 24.95 1.88
N TRP A 51 4.27 25.04 0.66
CA TRP A 51 5.03 26.20 0.18
C TRP A 51 4.15 26.99 -0.80
N GLY A 52 3.56 28.08 -0.31
CA GLY A 52 2.54 28.84 -1.03
C GLY A 52 1.19 28.10 -1.10
N LYS A 53 0.42 28.31 -2.17
CA LYS A 53 -0.84 27.58 -2.41
C LYS A 53 -0.57 26.33 -3.27
N PRO A 54 -0.60 25.11 -2.71
CA PRO A 54 -0.12 23.93 -3.41
C PRO A 54 -1.09 23.41 -4.47
N GLU A 55 -0.55 23.05 -5.64
CA GLU A 55 -1.25 22.34 -6.72
C GLU A 55 -0.62 20.99 -7.03
N ILE A 56 0.65 20.78 -6.62
CA ILE A 56 1.43 19.55 -6.77
C ILE A 56 1.83 19.04 -5.38
N PHE A 57 1.49 17.81 -5.05
CA PHE A 57 1.72 17.23 -3.73
C PHE A 57 2.70 16.06 -3.85
N PHE A 58 3.77 16.10 -3.08
CA PHE A 58 4.60 14.92 -2.79
C PHE A 58 3.97 14.21 -1.61
N CYS A 59 3.65 12.93 -1.75
CA CYS A 59 2.86 12.21 -0.77
C CYS A 59 3.45 10.85 -0.43
N THR A 60 3.49 10.49 0.85
CA THR A 60 3.88 9.15 1.29
C THR A 60 3.32 8.91 2.70
N HIS A 61 3.44 7.70 3.22
CA HIS A 61 2.94 7.36 4.54
C HIS A 61 3.98 7.48 5.66
N LEU A 62 3.49 7.57 6.90
CA LEU A 62 4.24 7.73 8.15
C LEU A 62 4.52 6.39 8.83
N ASP A 63 3.58 5.46 8.69
CA ASP A 63 3.61 4.20 9.41
C ASP A 63 4.53 3.17 8.76
N THR A 64 4.74 2.06 9.46
CA THR A 64 5.59 0.96 8.98
C THR A 64 5.05 -0.37 9.51
N VAL A 65 5.35 -1.47 8.84
CA VAL A 65 4.97 -2.81 9.33
C VAL A 65 5.83 -3.29 10.51
N PRO A 66 5.29 -4.15 11.41
CA PRO A 66 6.09 -4.80 12.44
C PRO A 66 7.03 -5.88 11.86
N PRO A 67 8.13 -6.24 12.56
CA PRO A 67 8.66 -5.58 13.74
C PRO A 67 9.49 -4.34 13.39
N TYR A 68 9.64 -3.43 14.35
CA TYR A 68 10.64 -2.36 14.31
C TYR A 68 12.04 -2.93 14.58
N PHE A 69 13.03 -2.42 13.85
CA PHE A 69 14.44 -2.64 14.12
C PHE A 69 15.26 -1.38 13.78
N PRO A 70 16.29 -1.06 14.58
CA PRO A 70 16.98 0.22 14.51
C PRO A 70 17.82 0.36 13.24
N PRO A 71 18.09 1.60 12.80
CA PRO A 71 18.82 1.83 11.57
C PRO A 71 20.32 1.57 11.68
N VAL A 72 20.90 1.07 10.60
CA VAL A 72 22.35 0.91 10.41
C VAL A 72 22.72 1.42 9.03
N HIS A 73 23.65 2.37 8.97
CA HIS A 73 24.22 2.85 7.72
C HIS A 73 25.63 2.27 7.53
N SER A 74 25.86 1.60 6.41
CA SER A 74 27.18 1.08 6.05
C SER A 74 27.32 0.98 4.54
N GLY A 75 28.44 1.51 4.01
CA GLY A 75 28.79 1.37 2.58
C GLY A 75 27.75 1.93 1.62
N GLY A 76 27.12 3.06 1.93
CA GLY A 76 26.07 3.67 1.09
C GLY A 76 24.71 2.97 1.15
N VAL A 77 24.55 1.98 2.04
CA VAL A 77 23.29 1.28 2.25
C VAL A 77 22.71 1.65 3.61
N MET A 78 21.49 2.19 3.61
CA MET A 78 20.72 2.46 4.81
C MET A 78 19.80 1.27 5.08
N ARG A 79 20.01 0.58 6.21
CA ARG A 79 19.12 -0.48 6.71
C ARG A 79 18.31 0.04 7.88
N GLY A 80 17.11 -0.50 8.06
CA GLY A 80 16.21 -0.14 9.16
C GLY A 80 14.75 -0.29 8.74
N ARG A 81 13.85 -0.49 9.71
CA ARG A 81 12.42 -0.46 9.41
C ARG A 81 12.03 0.93 8.91
N GLY A 82 11.40 1.00 7.75
CA GLY A 82 11.04 2.24 7.08
C GLY A 82 12.14 2.86 6.24
N ALA A 83 13.34 2.26 6.15
CA ALA A 83 14.39 2.75 5.26
C ALA A 83 13.92 2.78 3.80
N CYS A 84 13.19 1.74 3.39
CA CYS A 84 12.62 1.58 2.06
C CYS A 84 11.12 1.92 2.01
N ASP A 85 10.38 1.76 3.11
CA ASP A 85 8.91 1.86 3.12
C ASP A 85 8.37 2.41 4.46
N ALA A 86 8.16 3.72 4.64
CA ALA A 86 8.39 4.76 3.62
C ALA A 86 9.16 6.00 4.08
N LYS A 87 10.00 5.91 5.11
CA LYS A 87 10.79 7.06 5.58
C LYS A 87 11.86 7.52 4.59
N GLY A 88 12.34 6.62 3.72
CA GLY A 88 13.21 6.98 2.59
C GLY A 88 12.52 7.92 1.59
N GLN A 89 11.23 7.68 1.34
CA GLN A 89 10.35 8.50 0.51
C GLN A 89 10.16 9.86 1.17
N ILE A 90 9.83 9.89 2.47
CA ILE A 90 9.70 11.15 3.22
C ILE A 90 10.98 11.97 3.09
N PHE A 91 12.14 11.33 3.31
CA PHE A 91 13.43 12.03 3.30
C PHE A 91 13.79 12.57 1.90
N SER A 92 13.62 11.78 0.84
CA SER A 92 13.88 12.21 -0.54
C SER A 92 12.90 13.29 -1.02
N MET A 93 11.61 13.17 -0.71
CA MET A 93 10.60 14.18 -1.03
C MET A 93 10.83 15.49 -0.28
N TYR A 94 11.18 15.42 1.00
CA TYR A 94 11.50 16.61 1.79
C TYR A 94 12.74 17.34 1.24
N ASN A 95 13.80 16.61 0.87
CA ASN A 95 14.97 17.23 0.23
C ASN A 95 14.62 17.88 -1.11
N ALA A 96 13.71 17.28 -1.90
CA ALA A 96 13.22 17.89 -3.13
C ALA A 96 12.44 19.18 -2.86
N CYS A 97 11.59 19.20 -1.83
CA CYS A 97 10.90 20.41 -1.38
C CYS A 97 11.87 21.52 -1.00
N LEU A 98 12.93 21.20 -0.23
CA LEU A 98 13.96 22.17 0.14
C LEU A 98 14.69 22.73 -1.09
N ALA A 99 15.11 21.87 -2.01
CA ALA A 99 15.78 22.29 -3.24
C ALA A 99 14.90 23.23 -4.08
N LEU A 100 13.62 22.91 -4.22
CA LEU A 100 12.65 23.77 -4.91
C LEU A 100 12.46 25.12 -4.20
N ALA A 101 12.37 25.11 -2.86
CA ALA A 101 12.23 26.33 -2.07
C ALA A 101 13.48 27.21 -2.13
N ASP A 102 14.68 26.62 -2.19
CA ASP A 102 15.96 27.33 -2.37
C ASP A 102 16.04 28.00 -3.75
N GLU A 103 15.39 27.43 -4.76
CA GLU A 103 15.20 28.02 -6.10
C GLU A 103 14.08 29.08 -6.16
N GLY A 104 13.42 29.38 -5.03
CA GLY A 104 12.30 30.31 -4.96
C GLY A 104 11.02 29.78 -5.63
N GLN A 105 10.90 28.46 -5.79
CA GLN A 105 9.66 27.86 -6.27
C GLN A 105 8.62 27.77 -5.14
N GLU A 106 7.36 27.90 -5.53
CA GLU A 106 6.18 27.67 -4.69
C GLU A 106 5.13 26.87 -5.48
N GLY A 107 4.03 26.53 -4.82
CA GLY A 107 2.90 25.81 -5.41
C GLY A 107 2.95 24.30 -5.20
N PHE A 108 3.70 23.85 -4.19
CA PHE A 108 3.82 22.45 -3.84
C PHE A 108 3.68 22.20 -2.34
N ALA A 109 3.41 20.95 -1.98
CA ALA A 109 3.34 20.51 -0.60
C ALA A 109 3.94 19.11 -0.40
N LEU A 110 4.36 18.83 0.84
CA LEU A 110 4.65 17.50 1.34
C LEU A 110 3.48 17.03 2.21
N LEU A 111 2.80 15.97 1.78
CA LEU A 111 1.66 15.34 2.45
C LEU A 111 2.07 13.99 3.03
N LEU A 112 1.99 13.87 4.34
CA LEU A 112 2.34 12.63 5.05
C LEU A 112 1.08 12.01 5.66
N LEU A 113 0.78 10.77 5.29
CA LEU A 113 -0.46 10.09 5.65
C LEU A 113 -0.23 9.01 6.71
N ALA A 114 -1.20 8.80 7.60
CA ALA A 114 -1.14 7.75 8.61
C ALA A 114 -1.90 6.48 8.20
N GLY A 115 -1.49 5.34 8.74
CA GLY A 115 -2.19 4.06 8.61
C GLY A 115 -2.37 3.54 7.18
N GLU A 116 -1.37 3.69 6.31
CA GLU A 116 -1.38 3.10 4.96
C GLU A 116 -1.44 1.58 5.06
N GLU A 117 -0.51 0.99 5.84
CA GLU A 117 -0.23 -0.45 5.91
C GLU A 117 -1.39 -1.28 6.49
N THR A 118 -2.36 -0.62 7.11
CA THR A 118 -3.52 -1.26 7.77
C THR A 118 -4.84 -0.98 7.08
N GLY A 119 -4.89 -0.03 6.14
CA GLY A 119 -6.11 0.25 5.39
C GLY A 119 -6.26 1.65 4.81
N SER A 120 -5.17 2.39 4.58
CA SER A 120 -5.20 3.74 4.00
C SER A 120 -6.09 4.73 4.77
N PHE A 121 -6.07 4.67 6.10
CA PHE A 121 -6.95 5.49 6.94
C PHE A 121 -6.70 6.99 6.74
N GLY A 122 -5.42 7.37 6.68
CA GLY A 122 -4.96 8.72 6.41
C GLY A 122 -5.43 9.25 5.07
N ALA A 123 -5.24 8.51 3.98
CA ALA A 123 -5.72 8.91 2.65
C ALA A 123 -7.25 9.06 2.59
N LYS A 124 -7.98 8.13 3.20
CA LYS A 124 -9.46 8.15 3.27
C LYS A 124 -9.98 9.32 4.10
N ASN A 125 -9.26 9.75 5.13
CA ASN A 125 -9.56 10.95 5.89
C ASN A 125 -9.21 12.21 5.06
N PHE A 126 -8.00 12.29 4.51
CA PHE A 126 -7.53 13.47 3.79
C PHE A 126 -8.45 13.88 2.63
N ARG A 127 -8.97 12.89 1.87
CA ARG A 127 -9.89 13.16 0.76
C ARG A 127 -11.21 13.83 1.18
N THR A 128 -11.62 13.73 2.44
CA THR A 128 -12.87 14.31 2.94
C THR A 128 -12.66 15.68 3.57
N VAL A 129 -11.46 15.95 4.08
CA VAL A 129 -11.14 17.19 4.81
C VAL A 129 -10.34 18.21 4.00
N HIS A 130 -9.75 17.81 2.87
CA HIS A 130 -8.95 18.69 2.01
C HIS A 130 -9.41 18.61 0.54
N PRO A 131 -9.51 19.75 -0.19
CA PRO A 131 -9.99 19.77 -1.58
C PRO A 131 -9.09 19.05 -2.58
N GLY A 132 -7.86 18.70 -2.18
CA GLY A 132 -6.86 18.07 -3.04
C GLY A 132 -6.12 19.09 -3.92
N GLY A 133 -5.67 18.64 -5.10
CA GLY A 133 -4.88 19.44 -6.02
C GLY A 133 -4.81 18.82 -7.42
N LYS A 134 -4.05 19.44 -8.33
CA LYS A 134 -3.91 18.94 -9.70
C LYS A 134 -3.14 17.64 -9.80
N TYR A 135 -2.11 17.49 -8.97
CA TYR A 135 -1.26 16.30 -8.97
C TYR A 135 -0.91 15.86 -7.57
N VAL A 136 -0.88 14.54 -7.38
CA VAL A 136 -0.19 13.91 -6.27
C VAL A 136 0.81 12.89 -6.80
N ILE A 137 2.04 12.97 -6.30
CA ILE A 137 3.14 12.03 -6.54
C ILE A 137 3.26 11.20 -5.27
N VAL A 138 2.73 9.98 -5.30
CA VAL A 138 2.78 9.03 -4.19
C VAL A 138 4.12 8.28 -4.23
N GLY A 139 4.83 8.32 -3.12
CA GLY A 139 6.11 7.67 -2.91
C GLY A 139 5.89 6.25 -2.43
N GLU A 140 6.36 5.29 -3.21
CA GLU A 140 6.40 3.87 -2.86
C GLU A 140 7.70 3.27 -3.36
N PRO A 141 8.14 2.10 -2.88
CA PRO A 141 9.39 1.49 -3.34
C PRO A 141 9.27 0.90 -4.76
N THR A 142 9.52 1.75 -5.76
CA THR A 142 9.31 1.45 -7.18
C THR A 142 10.61 1.38 -8.00
N ASP A 143 11.76 1.19 -7.36
CA ASP A 143 13.09 1.17 -7.98
C ASP A 143 13.39 2.48 -8.75
N ASN A 144 12.86 3.61 -8.28
CA ASN A 144 12.90 4.90 -8.98
C ASN A 144 12.23 4.90 -10.38
N CYS A 145 11.41 3.88 -10.69
CA CYS A 145 10.58 3.84 -11.89
C CYS A 145 9.17 4.36 -11.60
N MET A 146 8.60 5.11 -12.52
CA MET A 146 7.19 5.48 -12.44
C MET A 146 6.32 4.25 -12.67
N VAL A 147 5.22 4.14 -11.93
CA VAL A 147 4.27 3.06 -12.13
C VAL A 147 3.21 3.50 -13.14
N SER A 148 2.98 2.72 -14.20
CA SER A 148 1.89 2.97 -15.18
C SER A 148 0.56 2.38 -14.70
N ALA A 149 0.62 1.22 -14.07
CA ALA A 149 -0.54 0.52 -13.54
C ALA A 149 -0.21 -0.40 -12.35
N SER A 150 -1.19 -0.58 -11.47
CA SER A 150 -1.12 -1.49 -10.32
C SER A 150 -2.26 -2.52 -10.34
N LYS A 151 -1.98 -3.72 -9.82
CA LYS A 151 -3.02 -4.71 -9.53
C LYS A 151 -3.95 -4.25 -8.40
N GLY A 152 -5.20 -4.64 -8.50
CA GLY A 152 -6.17 -4.52 -7.42
C GLY A 152 -6.04 -5.65 -6.40
N THR A 153 -6.89 -5.62 -5.40
CA THR A 153 -6.96 -6.63 -4.35
C THR A 153 -8.41 -6.99 -4.02
N LYS A 154 -8.66 -8.25 -3.65
CA LYS A 154 -9.95 -8.68 -3.09
C LYS A 154 -9.71 -9.63 -1.93
N SER A 155 -10.32 -9.33 -0.79
CA SER A 155 -10.16 -10.09 0.45
C SER A 155 -11.48 -10.71 0.85
N TYR A 156 -11.49 -12.03 1.05
CA TYR A 156 -12.67 -12.79 1.47
C TYR A 156 -12.37 -13.63 2.69
N ARG A 157 -13.29 -13.65 3.65
CA ARG A 157 -13.35 -14.66 4.70
C ARG A 157 -14.31 -15.74 4.23
N VAL A 158 -13.87 -16.99 4.27
CA VAL A 158 -14.67 -18.14 3.85
C VAL A 158 -14.86 -19.06 5.05
N THR A 159 -16.10 -19.43 5.31
CA THR A 159 -16.48 -20.41 6.32
C THR A 159 -17.23 -21.55 5.64
N ILE A 160 -16.74 -22.77 5.81
CA ILE A 160 -17.36 -23.98 5.28
C ILE A 160 -17.97 -24.76 6.44
N LYS A 161 -19.26 -25.03 6.34
CA LYS A 161 -20.08 -25.70 7.35
C LYS A 161 -20.31 -27.15 6.95
N GLY A 162 -19.86 -28.06 7.81
CA GLY A 162 -20.10 -29.48 7.73
C GLY A 162 -21.11 -29.95 8.77
N LYS A 163 -21.00 -31.22 9.13
CA LYS A 163 -21.76 -31.89 10.19
C LYS A 163 -20.87 -32.94 10.84
N SER A 164 -20.62 -32.78 12.14
CA SER A 164 -19.80 -33.71 12.91
C SER A 164 -20.44 -35.12 12.96
N SER A 165 -19.59 -36.14 12.89
CA SER A 165 -19.93 -37.56 13.08
C SER A 165 -18.67 -38.31 13.49
N HIS A 166 -18.83 -39.47 14.11
CA HIS A 166 -17.70 -40.38 14.33
C HIS A 166 -17.11 -40.77 12.96
N SER A 167 -15.79 -40.61 12.80
CA SER A 167 -15.06 -40.86 11.54
C SER A 167 -15.28 -42.25 10.93
N GLY A 168 -15.59 -43.25 11.77
CA GLY A 168 -15.93 -44.61 11.33
C GLY A 168 -17.31 -44.76 10.66
N TYR A 169 -18.16 -43.74 10.72
CA TYR A 169 -19.49 -43.73 10.10
C TYR A 169 -19.73 -42.39 9.37
N PRO A 170 -18.97 -42.13 8.28
CA PRO A 170 -19.00 -40.84 7.59
C PRO A 170 -20.36 -40.53 6.96
N GLU A 171 -21.17 -41.53 6.65
CA GLU A 171 -22.51 -41.40 6.05
C GLU A 171 -23.51 -40.62 6.94
N TYR A 172 -23.24 -40.47 8.24
CA TYR A 172 -24.09 -39.69 9.16
C TYR A 172 -23.63 -38.23 9.33
N GLY A 173 -22.48 -37.86 8.77
CA GLY A 173 -21.90 -36.53 8.84
C GLY A 173 -21.60 -35.92 7.47
N LEU A 174 -20.89 -34.80 7.49
CA LEU A 174 -20.43 -34.07 6.31
C LEU A 174 -19.13 -33.36 6.69
N SER A 175 -18.01 -33.76 6.09
CA SER A 175 -16.71 -33.16 6.44
C SER A 175 -16.54 -31.79 5.79
N ALA A 176 -16.39 -30.74 6.60
CA ALA A 176 -16.06 -29.40 6.13
C ALA A 176 -14.70 -29.36 5.40
N VAL A 177 -13.78 -30.27 5.75
CA VAL A 177 -12.47 -30.39 5.08
C VAL A 177 -12.61 -30.94 3.65
N GLU A 178 -13.49 -31.91 3.43
CA GLU A 178 -13.74 -32.43 2.07
C GLU A 178 -14.41 -31.35 1.19
N LEU A 179 -15.38 -30.62 1.75
CA LEU A 179 -16.00 -29.48 1.06
C LEU A 179 -14.98 -28.36 0.76
N PHE A 180 -13.99 -28.13 1.64
CA PHE A 180 -12.87 -27.23 1.38
C PHE A 180 -12.01 -27.69 0.21
N VAL A 181 -11.68 -28.98 0.14
CA VAL A 181 -10.92 -29.56 -0.98
C VAL A 181 -11.69 -29.35 -2.29
N ASP A 182 -12.99 -29.61 -2.31
CA ASP A 182 -13.85 -29.35 -3.47
C ASP A 182 -13.88 -27.87 -3.86
N PHE A 183 -14.02 -26.97 -2.89
CA PHE A 183 -13.97 -25.53 -3.11
C PHE A 183 -12.65 -25.11 -3.75
N VAL A 184 -11.51 -25.55 -3.20
CA VAL A 184 -10.18 -25.20 -3.72
C VAL A 184 -9.97 -25.79 -5.12
N ASN A 185 -10.46 -26.99 -5.40
CA ASN A 185 -10.38 -27.59 -6.73
C ASN A 185 -11.18 -26.78 -7.76
N ARG A 186 -12.40 -26.34 -7.41
CA ARG A 186 -13.20 -25.45 -8.28
C ARG A 186 -12.50 -24.11 -8.49
N LEU A 187 -11.91 -23.52 -7.44
CA LEU A 187 -11.16 -22.27 -7.53
C LEU A 187 -9.92 -22.41 -8.43
N ARG A 188 -9.19 -23.53 -8.35
CA ARG A 188 -8.01 -23.82 -9.21
C ARG A 188 -8.37 -24.01 -10.67
N LEU A 189 -9.54 -24.57 -10.95
CA LEU A 189 -10.04 -24.80 -12.31
C LEU A 189 -10.76 -23.58 -12.90
N ALA A 190 -10.98 -22.52 -12.11
CA ALA A 190 -11.61 -21.31 -12.61
C ALA A 190 -10.73 -20.63 -13.66
N ASP A 191 -11.29 -20.39 -14.84
CA ASP A 191 -10.62 -19.68 -15.91
C ASP A 191 -10.65 -18.17 -15.63
N LEU A 192 -9.55 -17.67 -15.05
CA LEU A 192 -9.36 -16.24 -14.78
C LEU A 192 -8.58 -15.61 -15.93
N PRO A 193 -9.11 -14.54 -16.55
CA PRO A 193 -8.46 -13.94 -17.71
C PRO A 193 -7.11 -13.34 -17.33
N SER A 194 -6.12 -13.53 -18.20
CA SER A 194 -4.86 -12.80 -18.12
C SER A 194 -5.03 -11.42 -18.73
N ASP A 195 -4.52 -10.42 -18.03
CA ASP A 195 -4.44 -9.05 -18.53
C ASP A 195 -3.16 -8.86 -19.36
N PRO A 196 -3.21 -8.17 -20.51
CA PRO A 196 -2.02 -7.97 -21.34
C PRO A 196 -0.96 -7.09 -20.68
N GLU A 197 -1.35 -6.22 -19.75
CA GLU A 197 -0.45 -5.28 -19.06
C GLU A 197 -0.07 -5.79 -17.67
N LEU A 198 -1.05 -6.22 -16.87
CA LEU A 198 -0.83 -6.67 -15.48
C LEU A 198 -0.62 -8.18 -15.35
N GLY A 199 -0.72 -8.94 -16.44
CA GLY A 199 -0.52 -10.38 -16.45
C GLY A 199 -1.63 -11.15 -15.72
N LYS A 200 -1.25 -12.22 -15.01
CA LYS A 200 -2.20 -13.14 -14.37
C LYS A 200 -2.69 -12.66 -13.01
N THR A 201 -3.95 -12.95 -12.71
CA THR A 201 -4.49 -12.92 -11.34
C THR A 201 -3.81 -13.97 -10.48
N THR A 202 -3.53 -13.64 -9.23
CA THR A 202 -2.97 -14.58 -8.24
C THR A 202 -3.78 -14.53 -6.96
N TYR A 203 -3.76 -15.59 -6.16
CA TYR A 203 -4.39 -15.59 -4.84
C TYR A 203 -3.59 -16.38 -3.81
N ASN A 204 -3.82 -16.06 -2.54
CA ASN A 204 -3.26 -16.76 -1.39
C ASN A 204 -4.38 -17.23 -0.46
N ILE A 205 -4.23 -18.43 0.11
CA ILE A 205 -5.04 -18.94 1.22
C ILE A 205 -4.25 -18.73 2.51
N GLY A 206 -4.82 -18.02 3.48
CA GLY A 206 -4.22 -17.78 4.79
C GLY A 206 -5.20 -18.08 5.93
N MET A 207 -4.68 -18.18 7.16
CA MET A 207 -5.48 -18.41 8.38
C MET A 207 -6.45 -19.61 8.25
N LEU A 208 -5.96 -20.72 7.71
CA LEU A 208 -6.73 -21.94 7.53
C LEU A 208 -6.85 -22.71 8.86
N GLU A 209 -8.07 -22.89 9.35
CA GLU A 209 -8.34 -23.50 10.66
C GLU A 209 -9.51 -24.50 10.60
N SER A 210 -9.30 -25.69 11.17
CA SER A 210 -10.30 -26.73 11.43
C SER A 210 -9.92 -27.46 12.71
N ALA A 211 -10.62 -27.17 13.82
CA ALA A 211 -10.24 -27.64 15.15
C ALA A 211 -11.07 -28.86 15.59
N ASN A 212 -10.81 -30.03 15.01
CA ASN A 212 -11.49 -31.28 15.36
C ASN A 212 -10.49 -32.42 15.65
N PRO A 213 -10.83 -33.38 16.56
CA PRO A 213 -10.05 -34.60 16.74
C PRO A 213 -10.02 -35.48 15.48
N GLN A 214 -8.97 -36.28 15.32
CA GLN A 214 -8.78 -37.17 14.16
C GLN A 214 -9.90 -38.21 13.96
N ASN A 215 -10.66 -38.52 15.01
CA ASN A 215 -11.74 -39.50 14.98
C ASN A 215 -13.14 -38.88 14.82
N VAL A 216 -13.25 -37.58 14.56
CA VAL A 216 -14.51 -36.85 14.36
C VAL A 216 -14.43 -36.08 13.04
N LEU A 217 -15.46 -36.15 12.21
CA LEU A 217 -15.54 -35.33 10.99
C LEU A 217 -15.60 -33.84 11.34
N SER A 218 -14.88 -33.01 10.59
CA SER A 218 -14.87 -31.56 10.79
C SER A 218 -16.25 -30.96 10.49
N GLU A 219 -16.83 -30.26 11.46
CA GLU A 219 -18.11 -29.56 11.30
C GLU A 219 -17.95 -28.13 10.81
N SER A 220 -16.75 -27.56 10.87
CA SER A 220 -16.48 -26.19 10.45
C SER A 220 -15.01 -26.02 10.08
N LEU A 221 -14.77 -25.33 8.98
CA LEU A 221 -13.45 -24.89 8.55
C LEU A 221 -13.53 -23.44 8.11
N SER A 222 -12.58 -22.61 8.54
CA SER A 222 -12.50 -21.22 8.11
C SER A 222 -11.13 -20.88 7.51
N PHE A 223 -11.10 -19.95 6.56
CA PHE A 223 -9.89 -19.45 5.93
C PHE A 223 -10.10 -18.07 5.33
N ARG A 224 -8.99 -17.42 4.96
CA ARG A 224 -8.99 -16.16 4.22
C ARG A 224 -8.43 -16.37 2.83
N LEU A 225 -9.07 -15.73 1.85
CA LEU A 225 -8.56 -15.59 0.49
C LEU A 225 -8.15 -14.16 0.25
N TYR A 226 -6.99 -14.00 -0.38
CA TYR A 226 -6.47 -12.69 -0.79
C TYR A 226 -6.03 -12.75 -2.24
N PHE A 227 -6.79 -12.10 -3.12
CA PHE A 227 -6.52 -12.03 -4.55
C PHE A 227 -5.73 -10.76 -4.89
N ARG A 228 -4.82 -10.86 -5.86
CA ARG A 228 -4.29 -9.73 -6.63
C ARG A 228 -4.96 -9.73 -7.99
N THR A 229 -5.82 -8.76 -8.26
CA THR A 229 -6.67 -8.69 -9.46
C THR A 229 -6.09 -7.77 -10.52
N THR A 230 -6.51 -7.94 -11.77
CA THR A 230 -6.13 -7.12 -12.92
C THR A 230 -7.36 -6.44 -13.52
N PHE A 231 -7.21 -5.53 -14.50
CA PHE A 231 -8.37 -4.90 -15.15
C PHE A 231 -9.29 -5.94 -15.79
N ALA A 232 -8.70 -6.98 -16.39
CA ALA A 232 -9.45 -8.10 -16.95
C ALA A 232 -10.17 -8.97 -15.90
N SER A 233 -9.62 -9.09 -14.70
CA SER A 233 -10.07 -10.10 -13.73
C SER A 233 -10.85 -9.56 -12.53
N ASP A 234 -10.89 -8.24 -12.30
CA ASP A 234 -11.42 -7.69 -11.03
C ASP A 234 -12.87 -8.08 -10.77
N GLY A 235 -13.76 -7.78 -11.74
CA GLY A 235 -15.16 -8.20 -11.69
C GLY A 235 -15.34 -9.71 -11.82
N VAL A 236 -14.48 -10.39 -12.58
CA VAL A 236 -14.55 -11.85 -12.78
C VAL A 236 -14.29 -12.60 -11.47
N VAL A 237 -13.31 -12.16 -10.68
CA VAL A 237 -13.05 -12.72 -9.35
C VAL A 237 -14.24 -12.51 -8.43
N GLN A 238 -14.85 -11.33 -8.44
CA GLN A 238 -16.04 -11.08 -7.64
C GLN A 238 -17.19 -12.04 -8.00
N SER A 239 -17.54 -12.16 -9.28
CA SER A 239 -18.58 -13.08 -9.73
C SER A 239 -18.22 -14.56 -9.54
N LEU A 240 -16.93 -14.91 -9.59
CA LEU A 240 -16.48 -16.26 -9.24
C LEU A 240 -16.74 -16.56 -7.77
N MET A 241 -16.38 -15.65 -6.86
CA MET A 241 -16.58 -15.85 -5.43
C MET A 241 -18.06 -15.92 -5.08
N GLU A 242 -18.90 -15.08 -5.69
CA GLU A 242 -20.36 -15.16 -5.55
C GLU A 242 -20.91 -16.53 -5.98
N ARG A 243 -20.48 -17.06 -7.13
CA ARG A 243 -20.88 -18.41 -7.60
C ARG A 243 -20.37 -19.54 -6.72
N LEU A 244 -19.14 -19.44 -6.19
CA LEU A 244 -18.60 -20.44 -5.28
C LEU A 244 -19.33 -20.44 -3.92
N GLY A 245 -19.91 -19.30 -3.54
CA GLY A 245 -20.74 -19.14 -2.34
C GLY A 245 -22.21 -19.52 -2.53
N ASP A 246 -22.66 -19.82 -3.76
CA ASP A 246 -24.02 -20.30 -4.03
C ASP A 246 -24.16 -21.79 -3.65
N ASN A 247 -23.95 -22.05 -2.36
CA ASN A 247 -23.98 -23.37 -1.73
C ASN A 247 -24.36 -23.18 -0.25
N SER A 248 -25.37 -23.92 0.23
CA SER A 248 -25.86 -23.83 1.61
C SER A 248 -24.81 -24.13 2.69
N TYR A 249 -23.68 -24.74 2.32
CA TYR A 249 -22.59 -25.08 3.22
C TYR A 249 -21.43 -24.07 3.21
N ILE A 250 -21.46 -23.05 2.35
CA ILE A 250 -20.33 -22.14 2.16
C ILE A 250 -20.79 -20.70 2.38
N GLU A 251 -20.15 -20.03 3.33
CA GLU A 251 -20.36 -18.61 3.60
C GLU A 251 -19.11 -17.84 3.18
N ILE A 252 -19.29 -16.81 2.36
CA ILE A 252 -18.20 -15.98 1.84
C ILE A 252 -18.51 -14.52 2.16
N GLU A 253 -17.65 -13.89 2.96
CA GLU A 253 -17.77 -12.52 3.40
C GLU A 253 -16.62 -11.69 2.79
N PRO A 254 -16.89 -10.75 1.87
CA PRO A 254 -15.90 -9.79 1.43
C PRO A 254 -15.60 -8.80 2.56
N PHE A 255 -14.33 -8.55 2.86
CA PHE A 255 -13.95 -7.64 3.96
C PHE A 255 -12.91 -6.58 3.58
N GLY A 256 -12.52 -6.51 2.31
CA GLY A 256 -11.59 -5.48 1.85
C GLY A 256 -11.13 -5.71 0.42
N GLY A 257 -10.45 -4.72 -0.12
CA GLY A 257 -9.92 -4.75 -1.47
C GLY A 257 -9.85 -3.37 -2.10
N ASP A 258 -9.05 -3.27 -3.15
CA ASP A 258 -8.94 -2.12 -4.03
C ASP A 258 -9.08 -2.54 -5.48
N THR A 259 -9.43 -1.60 -6.36
CA THR A 259 -9.49 -1.89 -7.79
C THR A 259 -8.14 -1.63 -8.47
N PRO A 260 -7.80 -2.41 -9.51
CA PRO A 260 -6.64 -2.11 -10.34
C PRO A 260 -6.69 -0.67 -10.86
N SER A 261 -5.54 0.00 -10.88
CA SER A 261 -5.48 1.46 -11.12
C SER A 261 -4.44 1.83 -12.16
N ARG A 262 -4.74 2.90 -12.92
CA ARG A 262 -3.81 3.54 -13.85
C ARG A 262 -3.28 4.84 -13.26
N TYR A 263 -2.04 5.16 -13.59
CA TYR A 263 -1.37 6.37 -13.11
C TYR A 263 -0.80 7.16 -14.27
N VAL A 264 -0.64 8.45 -14.05
CA VAL A 264 0.05 9.35 -14.99
C VAL A 264 1.53 9.02 -14.97
N THR A 265 2.13 8.91 -16.15
CA THR A 265 3.58 8.82 -16.35
C THR A 265 4.08 10.04 -17.09
N LEU A 266 5.36 10.37 -16.95
CA LEU A 266 5.99 11.53 -17.57
C LEU A 266 7.14 11.08 -18.46
N ASP A 267 7.37 11.81 -19.54
CA ASP A 267 8.47 11.53 -20.46
C ASP A 267 9.84 11.64 -19.79
N GLY A 268 10.77 10.76 -20.19
CA GLY A 268 12.13 10.74 -19.67
C GLY A 268 12.26 10.13 -18.28
N PHE A 269 11.33 9.27 -17.90
CA PHE A 269 11.40 8.38 -16.73
C PHE A 269 11.11 6.94 -17.16
N ASP A 270 11.81 6.00 -16.55
CA ASP A 270 11.50 4.57 -16.72
C ASP A 270 10.14 4.26 -16.12
N THR A 271 9.38 3.37 -16.77
CA THR A 271 8.04 2.97 -16.33
C THR A 271 7.94 1.47 -16.10
N LYS A 272 7.10 1.08 -15.13
CA LYS A 272 6.79 -0.33 -14.87
C LYS A 272 5.36 -0.51 -14.37
N THR A 273 4.89 -1.75 -14.36
CA THR A 273 3.67 -2.16 -13.65
C THR A 273 4.01 -2.77 -12.30
N VAL A 274 3.09 -2.70 -11.33
CA VAL A 274 3.27 -3.30 -10.00
C VAL A 274 2.09 -4.17 -9.58
N ALA A 275 2.33 -5.04 -8.61
CA ALA A 275 1.31 -5.97 -8.07
C ALA A 275 0.87 -5.63 -6.63
N PHE A 276 1.39 -4.54 -6.05
CA PHE A 276 1.08 -4.08 -4.70
C PHE A 276 0.10 -2.90 -4.70
N GLY A 277 -0.50 -2.63 -3.54
CA GLY A 277 -1.41 -1.49 -3.31
C GLY A 277 -0.66 -0.29 -2.73
N SER A 278 -1.29 0.88 -2.73
CA SER A 278 -0.78 2.11 -2.11
C SER A 278 -1.96 3.00 -1.72
N ASP A 279 -1.71 4.15 -1.10
CA ASP A 279 -2.73 5.17 -0.86
C ASP A 279 -3.29 5.82 -2.13
N ALA A 280 -2.58 5.74 -3.27
CA ALA A 280 -2.93 6.48 -4.47
C ALA A 280 -4.40 6.30 -4.94
N PRO A 281 -5.00 5.09 -4.98
CA PRO A 281 -6.40 4.92 -5.37
C PRO A 281 -7.40 5.65 -4.45
N GLN A 282 -7.05 5.90 -3.19
CA GLN A 282 -7.93 6.57 -2.21
C GLN A 282 -7.92 8.09 -2.35
N LEU A 283 -6.87 8.65 -2.95
CA LEU A 283 -6.67 10.09 -3.17
C LEU A 283 -7.44 10.58 -4.41
N THR A 284 -8.77 10.44 -4.37
CA THR A 284 -9.69 10.80 -5.47
C THR A 284 -9.97 12.30 -5.58
N ASN A 285 -9.56 13.08 -4.58
CA ASN A 285 -9.60 14.54 -4.60
C ASN A 285 -8.45 15.15 -5.44
N PHE A 286 -7.56 14.34 -6.02
CA PHE A 286 -6.54 14.79 -6.95
C PHE A 286 -6.93 14.45 -8.39
N GLU A 287 -6.75 15.40 -9.31
CA GLU A 287 -7.05 15.20 -10.73
C GLU A 287 -6.15 14.13 -11.37
N ASN A 288 -4.87 14.13 -10.99
CA ASN A 288 -3.85 13.26 -11.56
C ASN A 288 -3.03 12.62 -10.44
N ARG A 289 -2.78 11.32 -10.56
CA ARG A 289 -2.00 10.53 -9.58
C ARG A 289 -0.80 9.91 -10.27
N ILE A 290 0.36 10.08 -9.66
CA ILE A 290 1.64 9.54 -10.07
C ILE A 290 2.13 8.66 -8.92
N LEU A 291 2.81 7.55 -9.23
CA LEU A 291 3.36 6.64 -8.23
C LEU A 291 4.83 6.36 -8.57
N CYS A 292 5.75 6.80 -7.72
CA CYS A 292 7.19 6.66 -7.93
C CYS A 292 7.97 6.93 -6.64
N GLY A 293 8.96 6.09 -6.32
CA GLY A 293 9.87 6.35 -5.21
C GLY A 293 11.12 5.46 -5.20
N PRO A 294 12.06 5.76 -4.30
CA PRO A 294 13.32 5.03 -4.16
C PRO A 294 13.12 3.65 -3.55
N GLY A 295 14.11 2.77 -3.75
CA GLY A 295 14.12 1.44 -3.15
C GLY A 295 13.17 0.46 -3.83
N SER A 296 13.27 -0.81 -3.44
CA SER A 296 12.57 -1.91 -4.10
C SER A 296 11.52 -2.52 -3.19
N ILE A 297 10.33 -2.78 -3.72
CA ILE A 297 9.28 -3.52 -2.99
C ILE A 297 9.78 -4.91 -2.51
N LEU A 298 10.81 -5.46 -3.16
CA LEU A 298 11.43 -6.73 -2.74
C LEU A 298 12.24 -6.61 -1.44
N ALA A 299 12.65 -5.40 -1.06
CA ALA A 299 13.31 -5.12 0.20
C ALA A 299 12.31 -4.73 1.31
N ALA A 300 11.18 -4.12 0.94
CA ALA A 300 10.09 -3.74 1.84
C ALA A 300 9.54 -4.95 2.61
N HIS A 301 9.04 -4.70 3.82
CA HIS A 301 8.39 -5.69 4.70
C HIS A 301 9.28 -6.89 5.08
N THR A 302 10.60 -6.79 4.92
CA THR A 302 11.56 -7.82 5.35
C THR A 302 12.29 -7.42 6.64
N LEU A 303 12.92 -8.38 7.31
CA LEU A 303 13.81 -8.13 8.46
C LEU A 303 15.17 -7.53 8.05
N SER A 304 15.41 -7.38 6.75
CA SER A 304 16.63 -6.80 6.18
C SER A 304 16.31 -5.60 5.30
N GLU A 305 15.19 -4.94 5.56
CA GLU A 305 14.75 -3.77 4.80
C GLU A 305 15.88 -2.74 4.68
N TYR A 306 16.07 -2.26 3.46
CA TYR A 306 17.14 -1.33 3.11
C TYR A 306 16.78 -0.47 1.92
N VAL A 307 17.44 0.68 1.84
CA VAL A 307 17.47 1.54 0.65
C VAL A 307 18.92 1.92 0.35
N LEU A 308 19.26 2.05 -0.93
CA LEU A 308 20.55 2.58 -1.34
C LEU A 308 20.52 4.11 -1.23
N MET A 309 21.59 4.72 -0.72
CA MET A 309 21.65 6.18 -0.63
C MET A 309 21.64 6.84 -2.02
N GLU A 310 22.21 6.17 -3.03
CA GLU A 310 22.11 6.61 -4.43
C GLU A 310 20.65 6.61 -4.95
N ASP A 311 19.80 5.68 -4.48
CA ASP A 311 18.39 5.67 -4.85
C ASP A 311 17.66 6.86 -4.23
N ILE A 312 17.99 7.24 -3.00
CA ILE A 312 17.45 8.43 -2.31
C ILE A 312 17.84 9.71 -3.05
N GLU A 313 19.11 9.82 -3.46
CA GLU A 313 19.61 10.96 -4.23
C GLU A 313 18.91 11.05 -5.59
N LYS A 314 18.85 9.93 -6.33
CA LYS A 314 18.13 9.84 -7.61
C LYS A 314 16.64 10.19 -7.47
N ALA A 315 15.98 9.73 -6.41
CA ALA A 315 14.58 10.07 -6.13
C ALA A 315 14.39 11.57 -5.91
N THR A 316 15.30 12.19 -5.15
CA THR A 316 15.28 13.63 -4.88
C THR A 316 15.35 14.43 -6.20
N ASP A 317 16.30 14.09 -7.07
CA ASP A 317 16.44 14.72 -8.40
C ASP A 317 15.21 14.48 -9.28
N ASN A 318 14.68 13.25 -9.25
CA ASN A 318 13.48 12.89 -9.99
C ASN A 318 12.27 13.73 -9.55
N TYR A 319 12.02 13.91 -8.25
CA TYR A 319 10.90 14.71 -7.75
C TYR A 319 11.00 16.18 -8.18
N VAL A 320 12.20 16.78 -8.14
CA VAL A 320 12.45 18.14 -8.65
C VAL A 320 12.15 18.21 -10.15
N LYS A 321 12.64 17.24 -10.94
CA LYS A 321 12.39 17.16 -12.39
C LYS A 321 10.90 17.00 -12.70
N MET A 322 10.19 16.13 -11.97
CA MET A 322 8.75 15.93 -12.13
C MET A 322 8.01 17.24 -11.85
N PHE A 323 8.29 17.93 -10.74
CA PHE A 323 7.67 19.23 -10.44
C PHE A 323 7.83 20.24 -11.59
N ARG A 324 9.03 20.36 -12.17
CA ARG A 324 9.30 21.26 -13.29
C ARG A 324 8.47 20.93 -14.53
N ILE A 325 8.35 19.65 -14.87
CA ILE A 325 7.52 19.18 -16.00
C ILE A 325 6.05 19.51 -15.73
N LEU A 326 5.55 19.16 -14.55
CA LEU A 326 4.15 19.35 -14.17
C LEU A 326 3.74 20.83 -14.09
N LYS A 327 4.65 21.70 -13.60
CA LYS A 327 4.42 23.15 -13.48
C LYS A 327 4.35 23.85 -14.84
N THR A 328 5.14 23.41 -15.82
CA THR A 328 5.16 24.02 -17.16
C THR A 328 4.01 23.58 -18.07
N GLY A 329 3.23 22.57 -17.65
CA GLY A 329 2.07 22.08 -18.40
C GLY A 329 2.41 21.35 -19.71
N LYS A 330 3.70 21.10 -19.99
CA LYS A 330 4.11 20.25 -21.11
C LYS A 330 3.82 18.79 -20.74
N ARG A 331 2.65 18.33 -21.15
CA ARG A 331 2.30 16.90 -21.21
C ARG A 331 2.32 16.47 -22.69
N SER A 332 2.74 15.25 -22.95
CA SER A 332 2.43 14.54 -24.21
C SER A 332 0.92 14.31 -24.32
#